data_AF-A0A2H0RHG0-F1
#
_entry.id   AF-A0A2H0RHG0-F1
#
_cell.length_a   1.000
_cell.length_b   1.000
_cell.length_c   1.000
_cell.angle_alpha   90.00
_cell.angle_beta   90.00
_cell.angle_gamma   90.00
#
_symmetry.space_group_name_H-M   'P 1'
#
loop_
_entity.id
_entity.type
_entity.pdbx_description
1 polymer ?
#
loop_
_entity_poly.entity_id
_entity_poly.type
_entity_poly.pdbx_seq_one_letter_code
_entity_poly.pdbx_strand_id
1 'polypeptide(L)' 'MDIFASTLDIIGKVMIAYTALAVHRRVSQERKIDKTVFHIMRREQLIGISGIILMVSAYFLHIYSNA' A
#
# COMPACT_ATOMS: atom_id res chain seq x y z
N MET A 1 -6.72 1.21 24.99
CA MET A 1 -7.69 1.26 23.86
C MET A 1 -7.02 1.74 22.58
N ASP A 2 -5.99 2.59 22.68
CA ASP A 2 -5.33 3.20 21.53
C ASP A 2 -4.56 2.22 20.64
N ILE A 3 -3.86 1.24 21.21
CA ILE A 3 -3.12 0.24 20.43
C ILE A 3 -4.06 -0.60 19.55
N PHE A 4 -5.22 -1.03 20.08
CA PHE A 4 -6.22 -1.76 19.30
C PHE A 4 -6.80 -0.92 18.16
N ALA A 5 -7.08 0.37 18.42
CA ALA A 5 -7.55 1.30 17.40
C ALA A 5 -6.49 1.53 16.30
N SER A 6 -5.23 1.77 16.67
CA SER A 6 -4.12 1.93 15.71
C SER A 6 -3.88 0.66 14.89
N THR A 7 -4.05 -0.52 15.50
CA THR A 7 -3.90 -1.81 14.80
C THR A 7 -4.99 -1.99 13.75
N LEU A 8 -6.27 -1.75 14.11
CA LEU A 8 -7.37 -1.81 13.14
C LEU A 8 -7.20 -0.78 12.02
N ASP A 9 -6.73 0.43 12.33
CA ASP A 9 -6.50 1.49 11.35
C ASP A 9 -5.43 1.10 10.33
N ILE A 10 -4.27 0.58 10.77
CA ILE A 10 -3.23 0.10 9.85
C ILE A 10 -3.72 -1.09 9.02
N ILE A 11 -4.44 -2.05 9.62
CA ILE A 11 -4.99 -3.19 8.88
C ILE A 11 -5.92 -2.70 7.76
N GLY A 12 -6.83 -1.77 8.06
CA GLY A 12 -7.73 -1.18 7.07
C GLY A 12 -6.97 -0.47 5.95
N LYS A 13 -5.97 0.35 6.28
CA LYS A 13 -5.13 1.04 5.28
C LYS A 13 -4.36 0.06 4.39
N VAL A 14 -3.80 -1.01 4.96
CA VAL A 14 -3.09 -2.05 4.20
C VAL A 14 -4.04 -2.77 3.25
N MET A 15 -5.27 -3.09 3.67
CA MET A 15 -6.29 -3.71 2.80
C MET A 15 -6.68 -2.81 1.62
N ILE A 16 -6.86 -1.51 1.86
CA ILE A 16 -7.16 -0.53 0.79
C ILE A 16 -5.98 -0.44 -0.17
N ALA A 17 -4.76 -0.32 0.35
CA ALA A 17 -3.56 -0.22 -0.46
C ALA A 17 -3.32 -1.50 -1.28
N TYR A 18 -3.57 -2.67 -0.71
CA TYR A 18 -3.53 -3.96 -1.41
C TYR A 18 -4.55 -3.99 -2.56
N THR A 19 -5.78 -3.53 -2.31
CA THR A 19 -6.83 -3.49 -3.33
C THR A 19 -6.44 -2.58 -4.50
N ALA A 20 -5.88 -1.41 -4.21
CA ALA A 20 -5.33 -0.52 -5.25
C ALA A 20 -4.18 -1.20 -6.03
N LEU A 21 -3.27 -1.90 -5.34
CA LEU A 21 -2.19 -2.65 -5.98
C LEU A 21 -2.69 -3.80 -6.86
N ALA A 22 -3.74 -4.50 -6.44
CA ALA A 22 -4.32 -5.61 -7.17
C ALA A 22 -4.87 -5.18 -8.53
N VAL A 23 -5.44 -3.97 -8.62
CA VAL A 23 -5.88 -3.37 -9.89
C VAL A 23 -4.68 -3.20 -10.84
N HIS A 24 -3.57 -2.65 -10.36
CA HIS A 24 -2.38 -2.50 -11.22
C HIS A 24 -1.86 -3.84 -11.75
N ARG A 25 -1.89 -4.90 -10.93
CA ARG A 25 -1.47 -6.23 -11.36
C ARG A 25 -2.42 -6.85 -12.40
N ARG A 26 -3.74 -6.67 -12.23
CA ARG A 26 -4.75 -7.15 -13.19
C ARG A 26 -4.63 -6.43 -14.53
N VAL A 27 -4.52 -5.10 -14.48
CA VAL A 27 -4.39 -4.24 -15.66
C VAL A 27 -3.07 -4.50 -16.39
N SER A 28 -1.98 -4.80 -15.66
CA SER A 28 -0.70 -5.22 -16.24
C SER A 28 -0.76 -6.56 -17.01
N GLN A 29 -1.74 -7.43 -16.73
CA GLN A 29 -1.91 -8.70 -17.45
C GLN A 29 -2.69 -8.54 -18.75
N GLU A 30 -3.47 -7.45 -18.88
CA GLU A 30 -4.14 -7.09 -20.12
C GLU A 30 -3.14 -6.45 -21.09
N ARG A 31 -2.58 -7.25 -22.02
CA ARG A 31 -1.61 -6.82 -23.06
C ARG A 31 -2.15 -5.79 -24.07
N LYS A 32 -3.34 -5.21 -23.84
CA LYS A 32 -3.96 -4.20 -24.71
C LYS A 32 -3.54 -2.76 -24.37
N ILE A 33 -2.77 -2.55 -23.31
CA ILE A 33 -2.44 -1.22 -22.79
C ILE A 33 -1.11 -0.71 -23.33
N ASP A 34 -1.07 0.57 -23.67
CA ASP A 34 0.12 1.26 -24.16
C ASP A 34 1.30 1.15 -23.19
N LYS A 35 2.52 0.99 -23.73
CA LYS A 35 3.77 0.92 -22.96
C LYS A 35 3.97 2.13 -22.06
N THR A 36 3.49 3.30 -22.47
CA THR A 36 3.55 4.55 -21.72
C THR A 36 2.72 4.46 -20.44
N VAL A 37 1.49 3.96 -20.55
CA VAL A 37 0.58 3.76 -19.40
C VAL A 37 1.16 2.72 -18.45
N PHE A 38 1.76 1.65 -18.99
CA PHE A 38 2.43 0.63 -18.19
C PHE A 38 3.58 1.19 -17.35
N HIS A 39 4.38 2.11 -17.91
CA HIS A 39 5.49 2.75 -17.21
C HIS A 39 4.99 3.66 -16.07
N ILE A 40 3.91 4.43 -16.32
CA ILE A 40 3.28 5.28 -15.31
C ILE A 40 2.73 4.42 -14.17
N MET A 41 1.97 3.38 -14.50
CA MET A 41 1.41 2.46 -13.50
C MET A 41 2.48 1.79 -12.65
N ARG A 42 3.63 1.45 -13.22
CA ARG A 42 4.73 0.84 -12.46
C ARG A 42 5.36 1.82 -11.47
N ARG A 43 5.45 3.10 -11.84
CA ARG A 43 5.84 4.17 -10.91
C ARG A 43 4.80 4.37 -9.81
N GLU A 44 3.51 4.41 -10.14
CA GLU A 44 2.44 4.51 -9.15
C GLU A 44 2.47 3.33 -8.18
N GLN A 45 2.66 2.11 -8.69
CA GLN A 45 2.78 0.92 -7.86
C GLN A 45 3.97 0.99 -6.89
N LEU A 46 5.13 1.48 -7.35
CA LEU A 46 6.30 1.71 -6.50
C LEU A 46 6.01 2.76 -5.41
N ILE A 47 5.34 3.85 -5.76
CA ILE A 47 4.93 4.89 -4.79
C ILE A 47 3.96 4.28 -3.77
N GLY A 48 2.96 3.52 -4.20
CA GLY A 48 2.02 2.84 -3.31
C GLY A 48 2.70 1.85 -2.36
N ILE A 49 3.62 1.03 -2.86
CA ILE A 49 4.42 0.11 -2.03
C ILE A 49 5.26 0.89 -1.00
N SER A 50 5.92 1.98 -1.42
CA SER A 50 6.70 2.81 -0.51
C SER A 50 5.84 3.42 0.60
N GLY A 51 4.61 3.83 0.29
CA GLY A 51 3.63 4.32 1.26
C GLY A 51 3.20 3.23 2.25
N ILE A 52 2.99 1.99 1.80
CA ILE A 52 2.70 0.85 2.67
C ILE A 52 3.86 0.62 3.64
N ILE A 53 5.11 0.63 3.15
CA ILE A 53 6.29 0.45 4.00
C ILE A 53 6.35 1.53 5.08
N LEU A 54 6.17 2.81 4.71
CA LEU A 54 6.13 3.92 5.66
C LEU A 54 5.04 3.76 6.72
N MET A 55 3.82 3.38 6.33
CA MET A 55 2.71 3.15 7.27
C MET A 55 3.02 2.02 8.25
N VAL A 56 3.60 0.92 7.75
CA VAL A 56 3.98 -0.23 8.58
C VAL A 56 5.11 0.16 9.54
N SER A 57 6.14 0.89 9.08
CA SER A 57 7.20 1.41 9.94
C SER A 57 6.67 2.36 11.02
N ALA A 58 5.71 3.22 10.68
CA ALA A 58 5.08 4.12 11.65
C ALA A 58 4.31 3.35 12.74
N TYR A 59 3.65 2.24 12.40
CA TYR A 59 3.00 1.37 13.38
C TYR A 59 4.00 0.71 14.32
N PHE A 60 5.12 0.21 13.80
CA PHE A 60 6.20 -0.34 14.64
C PHE A 60 6.78 0.71 15.58
N LEU A 61 7.01 1.94 15.09
CA LEU A 61 7.45 3.06 15.93
C LEU A 61 6.42 3.42 16.99
N HIS A 62 5.13 3.40 16.65
CA HIS A 62 4.05 3.67 17.61
C HIS A 62 4.00 2.60 18.70
N ILE A 63 4.16 1.33 18.36
CA ILE A 63 4.27 0.25 19.36
C ILE A 63 5.51 0.45 20.23
N TYR A 64 6.68 0.69 19.64
CA TYR A 64 7.92 0.86 20.40
C TYR A 64 7.88 2.08 21.32
N SER A 65 7.27 3.18 20.87
CA SER A 65 7.11 4.40 21.68
C SER A 65 6.09 4.25 22.81
N ASN A 66 5.15 3.31 22.70
CA ASN A 66 4.13 3.02 23.72
C ASN A 66 4.44 1.73 24.51
N ALA A 67 5.64 1.17 24.36
CA ALA A 67 6.16 0.02 25.11
C ALA A 67 7.09 0.49 26.23
#